data_AF-A0A2N2E079-F1
#
_entry.id   AF-A0A2N2E079-F1
#
_cell.length_a   1.000
_cell.length_b   1.000
_cell.length_c   1.000
_cell.angle_alpha   90.00
_cell.angle_beta   90.00
_cell.angle_gamma   90.00
#
_symmetry.space_group_name_H-M   'P 1'
#
loop_
_entity.id
_entity.type
_entity.pdbx_description
1 polymer ?
#
loop_
_entity_poly.entity_id
_entity_poly.type
_entity_poly.pdbx_seq_one_letter_code
_entity_poly.pdbx_strand_id
1 'polypeptide(L)' 'MANPKKRKSSSAVRTNRAHQALKKTALNKCAQCGKAKLPHTVCTFCGTYRGRQVLKVATVAAKAKK' A
#
# COMPACT_ATOMS: atom_id res chain seq x y z
N MET A 1 -34.98 -11.66 7.10
CA MET A 1 -33.59 -11.29 7.47
C MET A 1 -33.53 -11.07 8.97
N ALA A 2 -32.44 -11.47 9.63
CA ALA A 2 -32.32 -11.31 11.07
C ALA A 2 -32.00 -9.85 11.42
N ASN A 3 -32.88 -9.20 12.18
CA ASN A 3 -32.65 -7.85 12.68
C ASN A 3 -32.09 -7.87 14.11
N PRO A 4 -31.18 -6.94 14.45
CA PRO A 4 -30.69 -6.81 15.81
C PRO A 4 -31.82 -6.41 16.75
N LYS A 5 -32.01 -7.19 17.83
CA LYS A 5 -33.05 -6.93 18.83
C LYS A 5 -32.83 -5.61 19.60
N LYS A 6 -31.57 -5.20 19.79
CA LYS A 6 -31.17 -4.00 20.56
C LYS A 6 -29.94 -3.34 19.93
N ARG A 7 -29.76 -2.04 20.22
CA ARG A 7 -28.55 -1.29 19.88
C ARG A 7 -27.37 -1.78 20.73
N LYS A 8 -26.19 -1.94 20.12
CA LYS A 8 -24.94 -2.22 20.85
C LYS A 8 -24.46 -0.99 21.62
N SER A 9 -24.01 -1.19 22.86
CA SER A 9 -23.42 -0.11 23.68
C SER A 9 -22.14 0.42 23.03
N SER A 10 -21.78 1.68 23.35
CA SER A 10 -20.54 2.30 22.86
C SER A 10 -19.29 1.50 23.27
N SER A 11 -19.27 0.96 24.49
CA SER A 11 -18.20 0.10 25.00
C SER A 11 -18.04 -1.16 24.14
N ALA A 12 -19.14 -1.89 23.87
CA ALA A 12 -19.11 -3.10 23.04
C ALA A 12 -18.69 -2.82 21.60
N VAL A 13 -19.03 -1.64 21.03
CA VAL A 13 -18.54 -1.25 19.70
C VAL A 13 -17.04 -0.97 19.75
N ARG A 14 -16.56 -0.27 20.78
CA ARG A 14 -15.15 0.12 20.92
C ARG A 14 -14.23 -1.08 21.14
N THR A 15 -14.63 -2.04 21.98
CA THR A 15 -13.87 -3.28 22.21
C THR A 15 -13.76 -4.10 20.93
N ASN A 16 -14.86 -4.26 20.18
CA ASN A 16 -14.83 -4.94 18.88
C ASN A 16 -13.89 -4.26 17.86
N ARG A 17 -13.82 -2.91 17.86
CA ARG A 17 -12.94 -2.16 16.96
C ARG A 17 -11.48 -2.09 17.43
N ALA A 18 -11.19 -2.43 18.69
CA ALA A 18 -9.84 -2.33 19.25
C ALA A 18 -8.81 -3.20 18.50
N HIS A 19 -9.25 -4.30 17.91
CA HIS A 19 -8.39 -5.20 17.14
C HIS A 19 -8.20 -4.78 15.68
N GLN A 20 -8.95 -3.79 15.19
CA GLN A 20 -8.98 -3.38 13.78
C GLN A 20 -7.94 -2.29 13.48
N ALA A 21 -6.72 -2.43 14.03
CA ALA A 21 -5.65 -1.48 13.81
C ALA A 21 -4.91 -1.75 12.48
N LEU A 22 -4.64 -0.69 11.71
CA LEU A 22 -3.84 -0.77 10.50
C LEU A 22 -2.35 -0.93 10.85
N LYS A 23 -1.67 -1.86 10.17
CA LYS A 23 -0.22 -2.06 10.29
C LYS A 23 0.51 -1.24 9.22
N LYS A 24 1.70 -0.72 9.57
CA LYS A 24 2.58 -0.06 8.61
C LYS A 24 3.15 -1.07 7.62
N THR A 25 3.18 -0.72 6.34
CA THR A 25 3.80 -1.55 5.31
C THR A 25 5.31 -1.36 5.30
N ALA A 26 6.08 -2.45 5.25
CA ALA A 26 7.52 -2.39 5.09
C ALA A 26 7.88 -1.96 3.66
N LEU A 27 8.73 -0.94 3.55
CA LEU A 27 9.23 -0.42 2.28
C LEU A 27 10.76 -0.54 2.26
N ASN A 28 11.29 -1.06 1.16
CA ASN A 28 12.72 -1.22 0.93
C ASN A 28 13.22 -0.21 -0.10
N LYS A 29 14.48 0.21 0.00
CA LYS A 29 15.09 1.08 -1.01
C LYS A 29 15.33 0.31 -2.31
N CYS A 30 15.03 0.94 -3.45
CA CYS A 30 15.34 0.39 -4.76
C CYS A 30 16.83 0.61 -5.09
N ALA A 31 17.55 -0.45 -5.47
CA ALA A 31 18.98 -0.38 -5.78
C ALA A 31 19.33 0.48 -7.01
N GLN A 32 18.37 0.76 -7.90
CA GLN A 32 18.62 1.50 -9.15
C GLN A 32 18.24 2.98 -9.06
N CYS A 33 17.18 3.33 -8.33
CA CYS A 33 16.68 4.71 -8.26
C CYS A 33 16.62 5.29 -6.83
N GLY A 34 17.02 4.51 -5.82
CA GLY A 34 17.03 4.92 -4.41
C GLY A 34 15.65 5.07 -3.75
N LYS A 35 14.56 5.09 -4.54
CA LYS A 35 13.19 5.30 -4.04
C LYS A 35 12.68 4.10 -3.25
N ALA A 36 11.78 4.37 -2.31
CA ALA A 36 11.06 3.34 -1.56
C ALA A 36 10.19 2.50 -2.51
N LYS A 37 10.27 1.18 -2.36
CA LYS A 37 9.46 0.20 -3.08
C LYS A 37 8.99 -0.89 -2.14
N LEU A 38 7.91 -1.56 -2.53
CA LEU A 38 7.47 -2.76 -1.81
C LEU A 38 8.49 -3.90 -2.02
N PRO A 39 8.69 -4.76 -1.00
CA PRO A 39 9.43 -6.00 -1.15
C PRO A 39 8.79 -6.88 -2.23
N HIS A 40 9.60 -7.63 -2.97
CA HIS A 40 9.19 -8.57 -4.03
C HIS A 40 8.39 -7.98 -5.20
N THR A 41 8.19 -6.67 -5.28
CA THR A 41 7.53 -6.03 -6.44
C THR A 41 8.54 -5.33 -7.36
N VAL A 42 8.12 -5.14 -8.61
CA VAL A 42 8.80 -4.24 -9.55
C VAL A 42 8.73 -2.81 -9.01
N CYS A 43 9.80 -2.04 -9.19
CA CYS A 43 9.76 -0.63 -8.83
C CYS A 43 8.85 0.14 -9.79
N THR A 44 7.81 0.80 -9.28
CA THR A 44 6.87 1.61 -10.08
C THR A 44 7.52 2.82 -10.74
N PHE A 45 8.64 3.31 -10.20
CA PHE A 45 9.34 4.49 -10.71
C PHE A 45 10.30 4.19 -11.86
N CYS A 46 11.04 3.08 -11.80
CA CYS A 46 12.07 2.76 -12.80
C CYS A 46 11.78 1.47 -13.58
N GLY A 47 10.72 0.73 -13.26
CA GLY A 47 10.35 -0.50 -13.98
C GLY A 47 11.31 -1.67 -13.79
N THR A 48 12.27 -1.54 -12.88
CA THR A 48 13.30 -2.57 -12.66
C THR A 48 12.96 -3.49 -11.48
N TYR A 49 13.31 -4.76 -11.64
CA TYR A 49 13.26 -5.79 -10.60
C TYR A 49 14.54 -6.61 -10.67
N ARG A 50 15.25 -6.74 -9.55
CA ARG A 50 16.51 -7.50 -9.44
C ARG A 50 17.53 -7.18 -10.55
N GLY A 51 17.70 -5.89 -10.85
CA GLY A 51 18.67 -5.42 -11.85
C GLY A 51 18.24 -5.60 -13.32
N ARG A 52 17.08 -6.20 -13.58
CA ARG A 52 16.52 -6.33 -14.93
C ARG A 52 15.39 -5.32 -15.13
N GLN A 53 15.35 -4.71 -16.32
CA GLN A 53 14.24 -3.86 -16.72
C GLN A 53 13.09 -4.75 -17.19
N VAL A 54 12.04 -4.83 -16.37
CA VAL A 54 10.87 -5.70 -16.64
C VAL A 54 9.77 -4.89 -17.32
N LEU A 55 9.66 -3.60 -16.99
CA LEU A 55 8.67 -2.70 -17.59
C LEU A 55 9.38 -1.52 -18.26
N LYS A 56 8.98 -1.23 -19.51
CA LYS A 56 9.27 0.06 -20.15
C LYS A 56 8.33 1.12 -19.55
N VAL A 57 8.67 1.60 -18.36
CA VAL A 57 7.90 2.68 -17.73
C VAL A 57 8.32 3.99 -18.39
N ALA A 58 7.39 4.69 -19.04
CA ALA A 58 7.62 6.06 -19.49
C ALA A 58 7.90 6.92 -18.25
N THR A 59 9.16 7.32 -18.08
CA THR A 59 9.61 8.14 -16.96
C THR A 59 8.73 9.38 -16.82
N VAL A 60 8.34 9.69 -15.58
CA VAL A 60 7.35 10.72 -15.21
C VAL A 60 7.76 12.16 -15.59
N ALA A 61 8.90 12.38 -16.23
CA ALA A 61 9.23 13.65 -16.87
C ALA A 61 8.16 14.10 -17.90
N ALA A 62 7.40 13.17 -18.50
CA ALA A 62 6.35 13.48 -19.47
C ALA A 62 4.97 13.82 -18.87
N LYS A 63 4.73 13.62 -17.57
CA LYS A 63 3.38 13.79 -16.95
C LYS A 63 3.16 15.13 -16.24
N ALA A 64 4.17 16.00 -16.14
CA ALA A 64 4.05 17.31 -15.47
C ALA A 64 3.57 18.46 -16.40
N LYS A 65 3.09 18.14 -17.62
CA LYS A 65 2.68 19.14 -18.64
C LYS A 65 1.21 19.05 -19.06
N LYS A 66 0.31 18.44 -18.27
CA LYS A 66 -1.12 18.48 -18.54
C LYS A 66 -1.94 18.66 -17.27
#